data_AF-A0A3D1YHX3-F1
#
_entry.id   AF-A0A3D1YHX3-F1
#
_cell.length_a   1.000
_cell.length_b   1.000
_cell.length_c   1.000
_cell.angle_alpha   90.00
_cell.angle_beta   90.00
_cell.angle_gamma   90.00
#
_symmetry.space_group_name_H-M   'P 1'
#
loop_
_entity.id
_entity.type
_entity.pdbx_description
1 polymer ?
#
loop_
_entity_poly.entity_id
_entity_poly.type
_entity_poly.pdbx_seq_one_letter_code
_entity_poly.pdbx_strand_id
1 'polypeptide(L)'
;MSAFFSHYPKISYNVSGVREPTKLKIAVDIMNRTKIKDVLLDDIVQFEPYSIPENERPDVTAVKIYGDVKFTWLIFIMNEMHDPIWDWPLGTREFITYLQSKYGSVRYAQQNIHHYERTLRHRVEQKGPNDSIPEYKITCDFDTYTSLPDTDRGIVYYYDYENKINEAKRDIKLIKTQYASMIFTEHINKLL
;
A
#
# COMPACT_ATOMS: atom_id res chain seq x y z
N MET A 1 -10.71 -15.55 -9.48
CA MET A 1 -9.62 -16.01 -8.57
C MET A 1 -8.31 -15.53 -9.13
N SER A 2 -7.40 -15.02 -8.30
CA SER A 2 -6.06 -14.59 -8.75
C SER A 2 -5.32 -15.78 -9.37
N ALA A 3 -4.68 -15.58 -10.54
CA ALA A 3 -3.86 -16.59 -11.20
C ALA A 3 -2.63 -17.01 -10.37
N PHE A 4 -2.31 -16.25 -9.32
CA PHE A 4 -1.30 -16.58 -8.35
C PHE A 4 -1.55 -17.93 -7.67
N PHE A 5 -2.80 -18.20 -7.24
CA PHE A 5 -3.15 -19.40 -6.48
C PHE A 5 -3.48 -20.62 -7.35
N SER A 6 -3.49 -20.48 -8.68
CA SER A 6 -3.85 -21.61 -9.55
C SER A 6 -2.81 -22.72 -9.56
N HIS A 7 -1.54 -22.39 -9.29
CA HIS A 7 -0.41 -23.31 -9.29
C HIS A 7 -0.08 -23.87 -7.91
N TYR A 8 -0.81 -23.45 -6.88
CA TYR A 8 -0.56 -23.91 -5.52
C TYR A 8 -1.03 -25.37 -5.31
N PRO A 9 -0.32 -26.14 -4.46
CA PRO A 9 -0.74 -27.48 -4.12
C PRO A 9 -2.10 -27.45 -3.42
N LYS A 10 -2.88 -28.51 -3.61
CA LYS A 10 -4.18 -28.68 -2.97
C LYS A 10 -4.06 -29.65 -1.81
N ILE A 11 -4.57 -29.26 -0.65
CA ILE A 11 -4.56 -30.06 0.57
C ILE A 11 -5.99 -30.41 0.99
N SER A 12 -6.16 -31.57 1.61
CA SER A 12 -7.41 -31.97 2.23
C SER A 12 -7.52 -31.31 3.60
N TYR A 13 -8.44 -30.35 3.74
CA TYR A 13 -8.61 -29.58 4.97
C TYR A 13 -10.02 -29.72 5.56
N ASN A 14 -10.11 -29.83 6.89
CA ASN A 14 -11.38 -29.88 7.60
C ASN A 14 -11.87 -28.44 7.92
N VAL A 15 -12.63 -27.86 7.00
CA VAL A 15 -13.19 -26.50 7.17
C VAL A 15 -14.27 -26.47 8.26
N SER A 16 -14.96 -27.58 8.51
CA SER A 16 -16.10 -27.63 9.42
C SER A 16 -15.70 -27.76 10.90
N GLY A 17 -14.46 -28.12 11.20
CA GLY A 17 -14.00 -28.37 12.58
C GLY A 17 -14.66 -29.57 13.29
N VAL A 18 -15.63 -30.22 12.63
CA VAL A 18 -16.31 -31.41 13.13
C VAL A 18 -15.36 -32.59 13.02
N ARG A 19 -15.08 -33.23 14.17
CA ARG A 19 -14.17 -34.38 14.25
C ARG A 19 -14.82 -35.67 13.75
N GLU A 20 -16.14 -35.83 13.89
CA GLU A 20 -16.85 -37.01 13.38
C GLU A 20 -18.29 -36.68 12.93
N PRO A 21 -18.71 -37.11 11.73
CA PRO A 21 -17.86 -37.57 10.63
C PRO A 21 -17.01 -36.42 10.07
N THR A 22 -15.70 -36.64 9.91
CA THR A 22 -14.76 -35.64 9.36
C THR A 22 -15.15 -35.28 7.92
N LYS A 23 -15.68 -34.07 7.72
CA LYS A 23 -15.97 -33.55 6.38
C LYS A 23 -14.75 -32.83 5.83
N LEU A 24 -13.91 -33.56 5.09
CA LEU A 24 -12.75 -32.99 4.40
C LEU A 24 -13.19 -32.29 3.10
N LYS A 25 -12.62 -31.11 2.84
CA LYS A 25 -12.74 -30.41 1.55
C LYS A 25 -11.36 -30.20 0.97
N ILE A 26 -11.25 -30.30 -0.35
CA ILE A 26 -10.02 -29.96 -1.07
C ILE A 26 -9.91 -28.43 -1.10
N ALA A 27 -8.87 -27.90 -0.47
CA ALA A 27 -8.57 -26.48 -0.40
C ALA A 27 -7.20 -26.20 -1.03
N VAL A 28 -7.01 -24.96 -1.50
CA VAL A 28 -5.68 -24.48 -1.94
C VAL A 28 -4.83 -24.25 -0.69
N ASP A 29 -3.59 -24.74 -0.71
CA ASP A 29 -2.65 -24.57 0.40
C ASP A 29 -2.12 -23.14 0.49
N ILE A 30 -2.72 -22.33 1.35
CA ILE A 30 -2.23 -20.96 1.60
C ILE A 30 -1.07 -20.90 2.61
N MET A 31 -0.66 -22.03 3.21
CA MET A 31 0.41 -22.05 4.21
C MET A 31 1.80 -21.96 3.55
N ASN A 32 1.90 -22.29 2.26
CA ASN A 32 3.15 -22.18 1.53
C ASN A 32 3.43 -20.73 1.13
N ARG A 33 4.44 -20.11 1.75
CA ARG A 33 4.85 -18.73 1.43
C ARG A 33 5.80 -18.71 0.25
N THR A 34 5.38 -18.15 -0.86
CA THR A 34 6.25 -17.83 -1.99
C THR A 34 6.96 -16.51 -1.72
N LYS A 35 8.29 -16.54 -1.54
CA LYS A 35 9.13 -15.35 -1.49
C LYS A 35 9.85 -15.18 -2.83
N ILE A 36 9.75 -13.99 -3.44
CA ILE A 36 10.63 -13.60 -4.55
C ILE A 36 12.04 -13.46 -3.99
N LYS A 37 13.07 -13.90 -4.73
CA LYS A 37 14.46 -13.80 -4.26
C LYS A 37 14.82 -12.33 -4.05
N ASP A 38 15.42 -12.02 -2.90
CA ASP A 38 15.81 -10.66 -2.52
C ASP A 38 16.76 -10.01 -3.56
N VAL A 39 17.57 -10.82 -4.26
CA VAL A 39 18.46 -10.37 -5.35
C VAL A 39 17.72 -9.69 -6.50
N LEU A 40 16.45 -10.06 -6.77
CA LEU A 40 15.63 -9.40 -7.78
C LEU A 40 14.96 -8.12 -7.26
N LEU A 41 14.91 -7.93 -5.94
CA LEU A 41 14.33 -6.75 -5.30
C LEU A 41 15.36 -5.63 -5.07
N ASP A 42 16.64 -5.98 -4.92
CA ASP A 42 17.70 -5.01 -4.60
C ASP A 42 18.20 -4.20 -5.82
N ASP A 43 17.86 -4.60 -7.04
CA ASP A 43 18.35 -3.94 -8.24
C ASP A 43 17.44 -2.77 -8.65
N ILE A 44 17.73 -1.58 -8.09
CA ILE A 44 16.99 -0.31 -8.27
C ILE A 44 16.71 0.02 -9.75
N VAL A 45 17.57 -0.42 -10.66
CA VAL A 45 17.48 -0.17 -12.11
C VAL A 45 16.23 -0.82 -12.75
N GLN A 46 15.59 -1.76 -12.06
CA GLN A 46 14.47 -2.54 -12.57
C GLN A 46 13.10 -1.95 -12.23
N PHE A 47 13.05 -0.89 -11.41
CA PHE A 47 11.81 -0.26 -10.97
C PHE A 47 11.48 1.01 -11.75
N GLU A 48 10.19 1.17 -12.03
CA GLU A 48 9.61 2.40 -12.56
C GLU A 48 8.59 2.95 -11.56
N PRO A 49 8.74 4.22 -11.11
CA PRO A 49 7.74 4.84 -10.25
C PRO A 49 6.45 5.07 -11.04
N TYR A 50 5.31 4.78 -10.41
CA TYR A 50 4.00 4.99 -11.00
C TYR A 50 3.06 5.56 -9.94
N SER A 51 2.37 6.64 -10.30
CA SER A 51 1.34 7.23 -9.45
C SER A 51 -0.04 6.80 -9.96
N ILE A 52 -0.80 6.13 -9.10
CA ILE A 52 -2.10 5.55 -9.43
C ILE A 52 -3.13 6.68 -9.65
N PRO A 53 -3.75 6.76 -10.84
CA PRO A 53 -4.83 7.69 -11.11
C PRO A 53 -6.05 7.48 -10.20
N GLU A 54 -6.90 8.51 -10.09
CA GLU A 54 -8.10 8.42 -9.28
C GLU A 54 -9.02 7.29 -9.74
N ASN A 55 -9.56 6.51 -8.80
CA ASN A 55 -10.48 5.41 -9.02
C ASN A 55 -9.94 4.26 -9.91
N GLU A 56 -8.62 4.18 -10.12
CA GLU A 56 -8.02 3.04 -10.82
C GLU A 56 -7.91 1.83 -9.89
N ARG A 57 -8.40 0.67 -10.35
CA ARG A 57 -8.31 -0.58 -9.61
C ARG A 57 -7.03 -1.33 -9.99
N PRO A 58 -6.47 -2.17 -9.10
CA PRO A 58 -5.19 -2.83 -9.33
C PRO A 58 -5.21 -3.81 -10.52
N ASP A 59 -6.37 -4.39 -10.86
CA ASP A 59 -6.57 -5.21 -12.07
C ASP A 59 -6.41 -4.37 -13.35
N VAL A 60 -6.92 -3.14 -13.37
CA VAL A 60 -6.77 -2.21 -14.48
C VAL A 60 -5.31 -1.78 -14.64
N THR A 61 -4.64 -1.45 -13.54
CA THR A 61 -3.22 -1.09 -13.56
C THR A 61 -2.36 -2.25 -14.10
N ALA A 62 -2.66 -3.49 -13.70
CA ALA A 62 -1.95 -4.66 -14.20
C ALA A 62 -2.12 -4.86 -15.72
N VAL A 63 -3.33 -4.66 -16.25
CA VAL A 63 -3.58 -4.73 -17.70
C VAL A 63 -2.88 -3.60 -18.44
N LYS A 64 -2.91 -2.38 -17.90
CA LYS A 64 -2.28 -1.20 -18.52
C LYS A 64 -0.77 -1.33 -18.64
N ILE A 65 -0.13 -1.91 -17.62
CA ILE A 65 1.33 -2.02 -17.55
C ILE A 65 1.82 -3.32 -18.18
N TYR A 66 1.23 -4.46 -17.82
CA TYR A 66 1.71 -5.79 -18.21
C TYR A 66 0.86 -6.50 -19.28
N GLY A 67 -0.28 -5.92 -19.67
CA GLY A 67 -1.16 -6.48 -20.70
C GLY A 67 -2.10 -7.60 -20.23
N ASP A 68 -1.97 -8.09 -19.00
CA ASP A 68 -2.81 -9.15 -18.45
C ASP A 68 -3.14 -8.90 -16.96
N VAL A 69 -4.39 -9.12 -16.57
CA VAL A 69 -4.88 -9.05 -15.19
C VAL A 69 -4.12 -10.01 -14.28
N LYS A 70 -3.55 -11.10 -14.82
CA LYS A 70 -2.77 -12.09 -14.05
C LYS A 70 -1.60 -11.49 -13.29
N PHE A 71 -1.05 -10.35 -13.71
CA PHE A 71 0.07 -9.70 -13.04
C PHE A 71 -0.32 -8.82 -11.85
N THR A 72 -1.59 -8.77 -11.45
CA THR A 72 -2.05 -7.99 -10.29
C THR A 72 -1.28 -8.36 -9.02
N TRP A 73 -0.99 -9.65 -8.80
CA TRP A 73 -0.23 -10.10 -7.63
C TRP A 73 1.21 -9.59 -7.62
N LEU A 74 1.81 -9.39 -8.81
CA LEU A 74 3.18 -8.89 -8.91
C LEU A 74 3.24 -7.48 -8.33
N ILE A 75 2.27 -6.62 -8.66
CA ILE A 75 2.17 -5.26 -8.12
C ILE A 75 2.11 -5.30 -6.58
N PHE A 76 1.30 -6.20 -6.02
CA PHE A 76 1.17 -6.33 -4.57
C PHE A 76 2.45 -6.80 -3.90
N ILE A 77 3.10 -7.85 -4.41
CA ILE A 77 4.33 -8.37 -3.81
C ILE A 77 5.46 -7.33 -3.86
N MET A 78 5.60 -6.59 -4.96
CA MET A 78 6.69 -5.62 -5.12
C MET A 78 6.56 -4.39 -4.23
N ASN A 79 5.33 -4.05 -3.82
CA ASN A 79 5.06 -2.94 -2.91
C ASN A 79 4.75 -3.41 -1.48
N GLU A 80 5.00 -4.69 -1.18
CA GLU A 80 4.71 -5.32 0.11
C GLU A 80 3.26 -5.09 0.58
N MET A 81 2.32 -5.00 -0.36
CA MET A 81 0.89 -4.85 -0.07
C MET A 81 0.33 -6.20 0.37
N HIS A 82 -0.25 -6.23 1.57
CA HIS A 82 -0.81 -7.42 2.19
C HIS A 82 -2.33 -7.46 2.06
N ASP A 83 -2.97 -6.29 2.18
CA ASP A 83 -4.41 -6.15 2.03
C ASP A 83 -4.75 -5.41 0.73
N PRO A 84 -5.27 -6.12 -0.30
CA PRO A 84 -5.60 -5.50 -1.58
C PRO A 84 -6.66 -4.39 -1.51
N ILE A 85 -7.47 -4.34 -0.44
CA ILE A 85 -8.55 -3.38 -0.29
C ILE A 85 -8.06 -2.13 0.44
N TRP A 86 -7.30 -2.31 1.52
CA TRP A 86 -6.89 -1.20 2.38
C TRP A 86 -5.51 -0.64 2.04
N ASP A 87 -4.61 -1.42 1.44
CA ASP A 87 -3.29 -0.94 1.05
C ASP A 87 -3.32 -0.22 -0.31
N TRP A 88 -4.37 -0.42 -1.10
CA TRP A 88 -4.60 0.30 -2.34
C TRP A 88 -5.21 1.69 -2.08
N PRO A 89 -4.83 2.75 -2.83
CA PRO A 89 -5.42 4.07 -2.66
C PRO A 89 -6.93 4.05 -2.91
N LEU A 90 -7.68 4.60 -1.95
CA LEU A 90 -9.13 4.72 -2.04
C LEU A 90 -9.51 5.87 -2.96
N GLY A 91 -10.55 5.63 -3.76
CA GLY A 91 -11.25 6.66 -4.51
C GLY A 91 -11.93 7.67 -3.60
N THR A 92 -12.26 8.85 -4.13
CA THR A 92 -12.87 9.94 -3.35
C THR A 92 -14.14 9.50 -2.62
N ARG A 93 -15.00 8.71 -3.29
CA ARG A 93 -16.27 8.26 -2.72
C ARG A 93 -16.04 7.23 -1.61
N GLU A 94 -15.19 6.25 -1.86
CA GLU A 94 -14.82 5.18 -0.92
C GLU A 94 -14.11 5.78 0.31
N PHE A 95 -13.25 6.78 0.10
CA PHE A 95 -12.58 7.52 1.15
C PHE A 95 -13.56 8.28 2.05
N ILE A 96 -14.58 8.94 1.47
CA ILE A 96 -15.64 9.59 2.25
C ILE A 96 -16.39 8.56 3.11
N THR A 97 -16.75 7.40 2.54
CA THR A 97 -17.40 6.32 3.30
C THR A 97 -16.51 5.78 4.42
N TYR A 98 -15.21 5.62 4.15
CA TYR A 98 -14.23 5.24 5.17
C TYR A 98 -14.20 6.23 6.33
N LEU A 99 -14.10 7.54 6.04
CA LEU A 99 -14.10 8.58 7.06
C LEU A 99 -15.40 8.61 7.86
N GLN A 100 -16.55 8.44 7.22
CA GLN A 100 -17.85 8.36 7.89
C GLN A 100 -17.92 7.12 8.81
N SER A 101 -17.41 5.97 8.37
CA SER A 101 -17.39 4.76 9.18
C SER A 101 -16.45 4.88 10.38
N LYS A 102 -15.33 5.59 10.24
CA LYS A 102 -14.30 5.71 11.28
C LYS A 102 -14.58 6.82 12.29
N TYR A 103 -15.06 7.98 11.81
CA TYR A 103 -15.25 9.21 12.61
C TYR A 103 -16.73 9.64 12.73
N GLY A 104 -17.65 8.87 12.19
CA GLY A 104 -19.09 9.17 12.16
C GLY A 104 -19.50 10.18 11.09
N SER A 105 -18.69 11.21 10.82
CA SER A 105 -18.95 12.17 9.74
C SER A 105 -17.69 12.84 9.20
N VAL A 106 -17.74 13.27 7.95
CA VAL A 106 -16.64 14.03 7.31
C VAL A 106 -16.42 15.37 8.02
N ARG A 107 -17.50 16.05 8.42
CA ARG A 107 -17.42 17.32 9.15
C ARG A 107 -16.68 17.16 10.47
N TYR A 108 -16.91 16.07 11.20
CA TYR A 108 -16.16 15.78 12.42
C TYR A 108 -14.67 15.62 12.12
N ALA A 109 -14.31 14.86 11.07
CA ALA A 109 -12.91 14.67 10.70
C ALA A 109 -12.20 15.97 10.26
N GLN A 110 -12.94 16.91 9.65
CA GLN A 110 -12.39 18.21 9.24
C GLN A 110 -12.23 19.20 10.38
N GLN A 111 -13.02 19.09 11.44
CA GLN A 111 -13.01 20.05 12.56
C GLN A 111 -12.14 19.60 13.73
N ASN A 112 -11.93 18.30 13.89
CA ASN A 112 -11.21 17.76 15.02
C ASN A 112 -9.73 17.52 14.69
N ILE A 113 -8.89 17.85 15.67
CA ILE A 113 -7.44 17.78 15.57
C ILE A 113 -6.99 16.34 15.84
N HIS A 114 -6.17 15.80 14.94
CA HIS A 114 -5.51 14.52 15.17
C HIS A 114 -4.30 14.69 16.08
N HIS A 115 -3.42 15.64 15.78
CA HIS A 115 -2.22 15.93 16.57
C HIS A 115 -1.64 17.30 16.21
N TYR A 116 -0.72 17.76 17.06
CA TYR A 116 0.07 18.97 16.82
C TYR A 116 1.44 18.58 16.30
N GLU A 117 2.00 19.41 15.43
CA GLU A 117 3.32 19.24 14.87
C GLU A 117 4.21 20.45 15.22
N ARG A 118 5.50 20.16 15.44
CA ARG A 118 6.57 21.15 15.54
C ARG A 118 7.53 21.01 14.37
N THR A 119 7.78 22.10 13.66
CA THR A 119 8.85 22.18 12.66
C THR A 119 10.20 22.33 13.36
N LEU A 120 11.10 21.36 13.15
CA LEU A 120 12.47 21.38 13.65
C LEU A 120 13.44 22.03 12.67
N ARG A 121 13.13 21.92 11.38
CA ARG A 121 13.95 22.44 10.29
C ARG A 121 13.05 22.85 9.15
N HIS A 122 13.05 24.14 8.81
CA HIS A 122 12.38 24.64 7.62
C HIS A 122 13.06 24.13 6.35
N ARG A 123 12.28 24.07 5.27
CA ARG A 123 12.78 23.70 3.94
C ARG A 123 13.92 24.63 3.53
N VAL A 124 15.02 24.05 3.04
CA VAL A 124 16.17 24.81 2.54
C VAL A 124 16.30 24.54 1.05
N GLU A 125 16.05 25.59 0.24
CA GLU A 125 16.33 25.55 -1.19
C GLU A 125 17.84 25.55 -1.41
N GLN A 126 18.36 24.49 -2.04
CA GLN A 126 19.75 24.46 -2.49
C GLN A 126 19.81 24.94 -3.94
N LYS A 127 20.61 25.98 -4.22
CA LYS A 127 20.96 26.35 -5.60
C LYS A 127 22.05 25.39 -6.10
N GLY A 128 21.68 24.35 -6.85
CA GLY A 128 22.61 23.40 -7.45
C GLY A 128 21.91 22.16 -8.04
N PRO A 129 22.67 21.13 -8.49
CA PRO A 129 22.12 19.86 -8.98
C PRO A 129 21.58 18.94 -7.87
N ASN A 130 21.65 19.36 -6.61
CA ASN A 130 21.14 18.60 -5.47
C ASN A 130 19.68 18.94 -5.20
N ASP A 131 18.91 17.94 -4.78
CA ASP A 131 17.53 18.11 -4.36
C ASP A 131 17.42 19.01 -3.12
N SER A 132 16.35 19.81 -3.09
CA SER A 132 15.98 20.63 -1.92
C SER A 132 15.85 19.77 -0.66
N ILE A 133 16.38 20.24 0.47
CA ILE A 133 16.23 19.52 1.74
C ILE A 133 14.80 19.76 2.26
N PRO A 134 13.98 18.71 2.44
CA PRO A 134 12.61 18.87 2.89
C PRO A 134 12.53 19.34 4.34
N GLU A 135 11.40 19.97 4.65
CA GLU A 135 11.02 20.34 6.00
C GLU A 135 10.94 19.08 6.90
N TYR A 136 11.41 19.19 8.14
CA TYR A 136 11.31 18.11 9.11
C TYR A 136 10.40 18.52 10.27
N LYS A 137 9.31 17.77 10.44
CA LYS A 137 8.30 17.97 11.47
C LYS A 137 8.23 16.77 12.40
N ILE A 138 7.93 17.02 13.66
CA ILE A 138 7.68 15.98 14.67
C ILE A 138 6.35 16.25 15.37
N THR A 139 5.70 15.20 15.84
CA THR A 139 4.49 15.33 16.65
C THR A 139 4.84 15.87 18.04
N CYS A 140 4.05 16.81 18.56
CA CYS A 140 4.19 17.37 19.90
C CYS A 140 2.86 17.41 20.66
N ASP A 141 2.93 17.64 21.95
CA ASP A 141 1.78 17.88 22.83
C ASP A 141 1.31 19.35 22.77
N PHE A 142 0.14 19.61 23.36
CA PHE A 142 -0.50 20.92 23.30
C PHE A 142 0.30 22.00 24.03
N ASP A 143 0.95 21.67 25.15
CA ASP A 143 1.73 22.63 25.93
C ASP A 143 2.96 23.08 25.13
N THR A 144 3.69 22.14 24.50
CA THR A 144 4.78 22.48 23.57
C THR A 144 4.25 23.30 22.40
N TYR A 145 3.12 22.92 21.79
CA TYR A 145 2.51 23.64 20.67
C TYR A 145 2.22 25.12 20.98
N THR A 146 1.64 25.40 22.15
CA THR A 146 1.28 26.77 22.55
C THR A 146 2.51 27.63 22.88
N SER A 147 3.62 27.01 23.28
CA SER A 147 4.89 27.68 23.57
C SER A 147 5.70 28.08 22.32
N LEU A 148 5.39 27.48 21.16
CA LEU A 148 6.11 27.71 19.91
C LEU A 148 5.61 28.94 19.15
N PRO A 149 6.49 29.61 18.39
CA PRO A 149 6.06 30.65 17.47
C PRO A 149 5.19 30.08 16.34
N ASP A 150 4.35 30.93 15.74
CA ASP A 150 3.46 30.56 14.63
C ASP A 150 4.18 29.93 13.43
N THR A 151 5.45 30.28 13.21
CA THR A 151 6.28 29.76 12.11
C THR A 151 6.69 28.30 12.28
N ASP A 152 6.63 27.77 13.50
CA ASP A 152 7.22 26.48 13.88
C ASP A 152 6.18 25.50 14.40
N ARG A 153 4.90 25.89 14.39
CA ARG A 153 3.79 25.10 14.89
C ARG A 153 2.78 24.78 13.80
N GLY A 154 2.29 23.53 13.79
CA GLY A 154 1.30 23.03 12.86
C GLY A 154 0.19 22.28 13.56
N ILE A 155 -1.02 22.35 13.00
CA ILE A 155 -2.17 21.55 13.42
C ILE A 155 -2.49 20.60 12.28
N VAL A 156 -2.65 19.32 12.60
CA VAL A 156 -3.09 18.31 11.63
C VAL A 156 -4.48 17.83 12.04
N TYR A 157 -5.46 18.00 11.15
CA TYR A 157 -6.82 17.49 11.34
C TYR A 157 -6.92 16.02 10.95
N TYR A 158 -7.94 15.31 11.47
CA TYR A 158 -8.15 13.90 11.11
C TYR A 158 -8.32 13.72 9.60
N TYR A 159 -9.05 14.61 8.93
CA TYR A 159 -9.24 14.55 7.48
C TYR A 159 -7.90 14.63 6.72
N ASP A 160 -7.06 15.62 7.06
CA ASP A 160 -5.79 15.84 6.37
C ASP A 160 -4.81 14.69 6.59
N TYR A 161 -4.79 14.14 7.81
CA TYR A 161 -3.97 12.97 8.15
C TYR A 161 -4.34 11.75 7.31
N GLU A 162 -5.63 11.39 7.27
CA GLU A 162 -6.10 10.24 6.49
C GLU A 162 -5.94 10.46 4.99
N ASN A 163 -6.16 11.69 4.51
CA ASN A 163 -5.96 12.02 3.11
C ASN A 163 -4.49 11.86 2.73
N LYS A 164 -3.56 12.36 3.55
CA LYS A 164 -2.12 12.20 3.34
C LYS A 164 -1.70 10.73 3.29
N ILE A 165 -2.25 9.89 4.17
CA ILE A 165 -2.01 8.44 4.12
C ILE A 165 -2.54 7.82 2.83
N ASN A 166 -3.73 8.22 2.38
CA ASN A 166 -4.33 7.71 1.16
C ASN A 166 -3.55 8.14 -0.09
N GLU A 167 -3.12 9.40 -0.14
CA GLU A 167 -2.27 9.94 -1.22
C GLU A 167 -0.90 9.24 -1.26
N ALA A 168 -0.28 8.97 -0.10
CA ALA A 168 0.99 8.26 -0.04
C ALA A 168 0.93 6.84 -0.62
N LYS A 169 -0.26 6.21 -0.65
CA LYS A 169 -0.47 4.90 -1.29
C LYS A 169 -0.57 4.96 -2.80
N ARG A 170 -0.75 6.14 -3.40
CA ARG A 170 -0.84 6.28 -4.87
C ARG A 170 0.50 6.00 -5.53
N ASP A 171 1.60 6.33 -4.86
CA ASP A 171 2.93 6.18 -5.42
C ASP A 171 3.44 4.76 -5.18
N ILE A 172 3.43 3.96 -6.24
CA ILE A 172 3.86 2.57 -6.22
C ILE A 172 5.09 2.37 -7.11
N LYS A 173 5.85 1.32 -6.80
CA LYS A 173 6.98 0.84 -7.60
C LYS A 173 6.50 -0.30 -8.48
N LEU A 174 6.75 -0.20 -9.78
CA LEU A 174 6.43 -1.24 -10.75
C LEU A 174 7.72 -1.84 -11.30
N ILE A 175 7.71 -3.12 -11.65
CA ILE A 175 8.83 -3.75 -12.36
C ILE A 175 8.68 -3.45 -13.86
N LYS A 176 9.80 -3.21 -14.53
CA LYS A 176 9.82 -3.14 -16.00
C LYS A 176 9.21 -4.39 -16.62
N THR A 177 8.33 -4.18 -17.60
CA THR A 177 7.57 -5.23 -18.28
C THR A 177 8.43 -6.39 -18.80
N GLN A 178 9.66 -6.11 -19.23
CA GLN A 178 10.63 -7.10 -19.69
C GLN A 178 10.99 -8.17 -18.65
N TYR A 179 10.95 -7.86 -17.35
CA TYR A 179 11.27 -8.80 -16.27
C TYR A 179 10.02 -9.48 -15.69
N ALA A 180 8.83 -8.92 -15.91
CA ALA A 180 7.58 -9.46 -15.37
C ALA A 180 7.32 -10.90 -15.82
N SER A 181 7.56 -11.20 -17.11
CA SER A 181 7.39 -12.56 -17.64
C SER A 181 8.38 -13.54 -17.02
N MET A 182 9.63 -13.13 -16.82
CA MET A 182 10.67 -13.98 -16.22
C MET A 182 10.33 -14.34 -14.77
N ILE A 183 9.88 -13.36 -13.98
CA ILE A 183 9.47 -13.56 -12.59
C ILE A 183 8.25 -14.48 -12.50
N PHE A 184 7.29 -14.32 -13.42
CA PHE A 184 6.13 -15.20 -13.50
C PHE A 184 6.52 -16.65 -13.78
N THR A 185 7.46 -16.89 -14.70
CA THR A 185 7.99 -18.23 -14.98
C THR A 185 8.75 -18.81 -13.79
N GLU A 186 9.60 -18.04 -13.11
CA GLU A 186 10.30 -18.50 -11.90
C GLU A 186 9.31 -18.90 -10.80
N HIS A 187 8.26 -18.09 -10.61
CA HIS A 187 7.21 -18.35 -9.63
C HIS A 187 6.49 -19.67 -9.91
N ILE A 188 6.11 -19.94 -11.16
CA ILE A 188 5.48 -21.21 -11.56
C ILE A 188 6.44 -22.39 -11.31
N ASN A 189 7.70 -22.27 -11.70
CA ASN A 189 8.68 -23.35 -11.58
C ASN A 189 9.00 -23.72 -10.12
N LYS A 190 8.84 -22.79 -9.16
CA LYS A 190 9.02 -23.07 -7.73
C LYS A 190 7.81 -23.74 -7.07
N LEU A 191 6.65 -23.64 -7.69
CA LEU A 191 5.39 -24.20 -7.17
C LEU A 191 5.10 -25.61 -7.73
N LEU A 192 5.73 -25.97 -8.85
CA LEU A 192 5.77 -27.33 -9.40
C LEU A 192 6.83 -28.18 -8.70
#